data_AF-A0A2N5WUN1-F1
#
_entry.id   AF-A0A2N5WUN1-F1
#
_cell.length_a   1.000
_cell.length_b   1.000
_cell.length_c   1.000
_cell.angle_alpha   90.00
_cell.angle_beta   90.00
_cell.angle_gamma   90.00
#
_symmetry.space_group_name_H-M   'P 1'
#
loop_
_entity.id
_entity.type
_entity.pdbx_description
1 polymer ?
#
loop_
_entity_poly.entity_id
_entity_poly.type
_entity_poly.pdbx_seq_one_letter_code
_entity_poly.pdbx_strand_id
1 'polypeptide(L)'
;LADGAPVRVTGPAGGAVRLPLEVTPMPDRVVWLPLRSTGRGAAAELGVLPGQVVRLTADTADTADTADTGTAGTGTVTTAPEVQA
;
A
#
# COMPACT_ATOMS: atom_id res chain seq x y z
N LEU A 1 -4.11 -7.11 1.60
CA LEU A 1 -3.35 -5.90 1.95
C LEU A 1 -2.23 -6.35 2.86
N ALA A 2 -1.00 -5.93 2.59
CA ALA A 2 0.12 -6.18 3.50
C ALA A 2 0.03 -5.23 4.71
N ASP A 3 0.71 -5.59 5.78
CA ASP A 3 0.91 -4.67 6.90
C ASP A 3 1.72 -3.45 6.44
N GLY A 4 1.38 -2.27 6.98
CA GLY A 4 1.92 -0.97 6.58
C GLY A 4 1.40 -0.44 5.24
N ALA A 5 0.68 -1.23 4.44
CA ALA A 5 0.23 -0.81 3.11
C ALA A 5 -0.73 0.39 3.20
N PRO A 6 -0.60 1.39 2.29
CA PRO A 6 -1.50 2.53 2.27
C PRO A 6 -2.91 2.09 1.87
N VAL A 7 -3.88 2.48 2.68
CA VAL A 7 -5.29 2.21 2.44
C VAL A 7 -6.05 3.53 2.37
N ARG A 8 -6.92 3.63 1.38
CA ARG A 8 -7.91 4.70 1.28
C ARG A 8 -9.19 4.27 1.98
N VAL A 9 -9.59 5.06 2.98
CA VAL A 9 -10.85 4.92 3.71
C VAL A 9 -11.81 5.96 3.15
N THR A 10 -13.02 5.56 2.77
CA THR A 10 -14.07 6.45 2.27
C THR A 10 -15.32 6.31 3.12
N GLY A 11 -15.85 7.45 3.55
CA GLY A 11 -17.06 7.50 4.38
C GLY A 11 -18.33 7.83 3.57
N PRO A 12 -19.51 7.72 4.21
CA PRO A 12 -20.80 7.95 3.56
C PRO A 12 -21.01 9.41 3.14
N ALA A 13 -20.31 10.36 3.78
CA ALA A 13 -20.33 11.77 3.35
C ALA A 13 -19.52 12.02 2.06
N GLY A 14 -18.88 11.00 1.48
CA GLY A 14 -18.08 11.10 0.26
C GLY A 14 -16.64 11.57 0.48
N GLY A 15 -16.25 11.91 1.71
CA GLY A 15 -14.87 12.20 2.04
C GLY A 15 -14.01 10.95 2.14
N ALA A 16 -12.71 11.10 1.88
CA ALA A 16 -11.75 10.00 1.89
C ALA A 16 -10.40 10.40 2.49
N VAL A 17 -9.79 9.48 3.25
CA VAL A 17 -8.49 9.67 3.92
C VAL A 17 -7.55 8.52 3.61
N ARG A 18 -6.24 8.77 3.64
CA ARG A 18 -5.19 7.76 3.39
C ARG A 18 -4.41 7.51 4.66
N LEU A 19 -4.32 6.25 5.07
CA LEU A 19 -3.67 5.84 6.31
C LEU A 19 -2.91 4.51 6.10
N PRO A 20 -1.78 4.29 6.80
CA PRO A 20 -1.13 2.99 6.82
C PRO A 20 -2.02 1.97 7.52
N LEU A 21 -2.12 0.77 6.96
CA LEU A 21 -2.84 -0.34 7.58
C LEU A 21 -1.96 -1.05 8.61
N GLU A 22 -2.45 -1.21 9.83
CA GLU A 22 -1.85 -2.12 10.82
C GLU A 22 -2.72 -3.38 10.93
N VAL A 23 -2.16 -4.54 10.58
CA VAL A 23 -2.88 -5.82 10.59
C VAL A 23 -2.75 -6.46 11.97
N THR A 24 -3.85 -6.45 12.72
CA THR A 24 -3.96 -7.08 14.05
C THR A 24 -5.05 -8.15 14.05
N PRO A 25 -4.97 -9.18 14.91
CA PRO A 25 -6.01 -10.20 15.03
C PRO A 25 -7.28 -9.57 15.64
N MET A 26 -8.15 -9.06 14.79
CA MET A 26 -9.42 -8.42 15.12
C MET A 26 -10.61 -9.23 14.55
N PRO A 27 -11.83 -9.04 15.08
CA PRO A 27 -13.04 -9.60 14.48
C PRO A 27 -13.19 -9.23 13.01
N ASP A 28 -13.84 -10.11 12.24
CA ASP A 28 -14.05 -9.89 10.81
C ASP A 28 -14.77 -8.57 10.52
N ARG A 29 -14.30 -7.88 9.47
CA ARG A 29 -14.85 -6.59 8.98
C ARG A 29 -14.80 -5.44 10.00
N VAL A 30 -13.99 -5.57 11.06
CA VAL A 30 -13.71 -4.48 12.01
C VAL A 30 -12.36 -3.87 11.67
N VAL A 31 -12.34 -2.55 11.61
CA VAL A 31 -11.11 -1.75 11.53
C VAL A 31 -11.08 -0.79 12.70
N TRP A 32 -9.92 -0.65 13.32
CA TRP A 32 -9.70 0.38 14.32
C TRP A 32 -9.14 1.64 13.65
N LEU A 33 -9.77 2.79 13.93
CA LEU A 33 -9.35 4.08 13.40
C LEU A 33 -9.38 5.13 14.52
N PRO A 34 -8.22 5.66 14.94
CA PRO A 34 -8.19 6.78 15.89
C PRO A 34 -8.93 8.00 15.32
N LEU A 35 -9.89 8.55 16.07
CA LEU A 35 -10.68 9.70 15.61
C LEU A 35 -9.85 10.96 15.28
N ARG A 36 -8.63 11.05 15.82
CA ARG A 36 -7.71 12.19 15.66
C ARG A 36 -6.52 11.88 14.74
N SER A 37 -6.59 10.82 13.92
CA SER A 37 -5.49 10.45 13.01
C SER A 37 -5.39 11.32 11.75
N THR A 38 -6.38 12.18 11.50
CA THR A 38 -6.46 13.03 10.30
C THR A 38 -6.54 14.51 10.69
N GLY A 39 -6.23 15.40 9.75
CA GLY A 39 -6.09 16.84 10.03
C GLY A 39 -7.33 17.49 10.66
N ARG A 40 -8.53 17.16 10.19
CA ARG A 40 -9.80 17.63 10.78
C ARG A 40 -10.48 16.57 11.67
N GLY A 41 -9.89 15.39 11.78
CA GLY A 41 -10.43 14.23 12.46
C GLY A 41 -11.31 13.36 11.56
N ALA A 42 -11.23 12.04 11.76
CA ALA A 42 -11.87 11.04 10.90
C ALA A 42 -13.39 11.23 10.82
N ALA A 43 -14.04 11.63 11.92
CA ALA A 43 -15.48 11.86 11.94
C ALA A 43 -15.91 13.04 11.07
N ALA A 44 -15.13 14.12 11.04
CA ALA A 44 -15.42 15.31 10.25
C ALA A 44 -15.09 15.09 8.76
N GLU A 45 -14.00 14.40 8.46
CA GLU A 45 -13.57 14.16 7.07
C GLU A 45 -14.37 13.06 6.38
N LEU A 46 -14.68 11.97 7.07
CA LEU A 46 -15.42 10.84 6.49
C LEU A 46 -16.94 10.96 6.73
N GLY A 47 -17.37 11.78 7.67
CA GLY A 47 -18.77 11.85 8.10
C GLY A 47 -19.23 10.55 8.78
N VAL A 48 -18.35 9.90 9.54
CA VAL A 48 -18.63 8.63 10.24
C VAL A 48 -18.58 8.78 11.74
N LEU A 49 -19.41 8.01 12.42
CA LEU A 49 -19.33 7.77 13.87
C LEU A 49 -18.79 6.36 14.12
N PRO A 50 -18.24 6.08 15.31
CA PRO A 50 -17.84 4.73 15.68
C PRO A 50 -18.98 3.72 15.43
N GLY A 51 -18.64 2.61 14.78
CA GLY A 51 -19.60 1.56 14.41
C GLY A 51 -20.31 1.77 13.06
N GLN A 52 -20.11 2.91 12.39
CA GLN A 52 -20.60 3.11 11.03
C GLN A 52 -19.72 2.41 9.99
N VAL A 53 -20.33 1.98 8.89
CA VAL A 53 -19.62 1.28 7.81
C VAL A 53 -18.83 2.28 6.97
N VAL A 54 -17.60 1.89 6.65
CA VAL A 54 -16.71 2.61 5.72
C VAL A 54 -16.36 1.71 4.54
N ARG A 55 -16.00 2.32 3.42
CA ARG A 55 -15.40 1.61 2.29
C ARG A 55 -13.88 1.69 2.38
N LEU A 56 -13.24 0.54 2.32
CA LEU A 56 -11.78 0.41 2.27
C LEU A 56 -11.36 0.02 0.86
N THR A 57 -10.38 0.72 0.31
CA THR A 57 -9.76 0.39 -0.98
C THR A 57 -8.24 0.42 -0.84
N ALA A 58 -7.58 -0.56 -1.46
CA ALA A 58 -6.13 -0.52 -1.60
C ALA A 58 -5.72 0.77 -2.34
N ASP A 59 -4.78 1.51 -1.79
CA ASP A 59 -4.19 2.65 -2.46
C ASP A 59 -2.91 2.17 -3.14
N THR A 60 -3.03 1.60 -4.35
CA THR A 60 -1.91 0.99 -5.11
C THR A 60 -0.86 2.01 -5.61
N ALA A 61 -0.67 3.12 -4.89
CA ALA A 61 0.34 4.11 -5.21
C ALA A 61 1.78 3.60 -4.96
N ASP A 62 1.96 2.51 -4.20
CA ASP A 62 3.28 2.01 -3.78
C ASP A 62 3.70 0.68 -4.44
N THR A 63 3.32 0.47 -5.71
CA THR A 63 3.92 -0.60 -6.54
C THR A 63 4.44 -0.06 -7.88
N ALA A 64 4.36 1.26 -8.09
CA ALA A 64 4.78 1.89 -9.35
C ALA A 64 6.25 2.36 -9.38
N ASP A 65 7.03 2.20 -8.30
CA ASP A 65 8.42 2.71 -8.23
C ASP A 65 9.49 1.61 -8.02
N THR A 66 9.25 0.37 -8.48
CA THR A 66 10.33 -0.64 -8.59
C THR A 66 10.20 -1.49 -9.85
N ALA A 67 9.69 -0.91 -10.94
CA ALA A 67 9.67 -1.57 -12.24
C ALA A 67 10.09 -0.60 -13.35
N ASP A 68 11.38 -0.26 -13.39
CA ASP A 68 12.20 -0.24 -14.61
C ASP A 68 13.64 0.21 -14.29
N THR A 69 14.57 -0.73 -14.20
CA THR A 69 15.93 -0.52 -14.70
C THR A 69 16.44 -1.88 -15.16
N GLY A 70 16.14 -2.22 -16.42
CA GLY A 70 16.69 -3.39 -17.06
C GLY A 70 18.22 -3.41 -16.96
N THR A 71 18.76 -4.40 -16.26
CA THR A 71 20.18 -4.76 -16.42
C THR A 71 20.24 -5.89 -17.42
N ALA A 72 20.44 -5.54 -18.69
CA ALA A 72 20.90 -6.48 -19.69
C ALA A 72 22.29 -6.98 -19.27
N GLY A 73 22.37 -8.24 -18.89
CA GLY A 73 23.64 -8.92 -18.67
C GLY A 73 24.34 -9.15 -20.01
N THR A 74 25.41 -8.41 -20.27
CA THR A 74 26.42 -8.79 -21.26
C THR A 74 27.69 -9.16 -20.50
N GLY A 75 27.75 -10.42 -20.07
CA GLY A 75 28.99 -11.02 -19.61
C GLY A 75 29.82 -11.44 -20.83
N THR A 76 30.75 -10.59 -21.27
CA THR A 76 31.81 -11.00 -22.20
C THR A 76 32.89 -11.71 -21.38
N VAL A 77 32.82 -13.04 -21.33
CA VAL A 77 33.95 -13.86 -20.89
C VAL A 77 34.92 -13.97 -22.07
N THR A 78 36.03 -13.24 -21.95
CA THR A 78 37.22 -13.46 -22.79
C THR A 78 37.85 -14.78 -22.40
N THR A 79 37.88 -15.76 -23.32
CA THR A 79 38.86 -16.85 -23.26
C THR A 79 39.20 -17.31 -24.68
N ALA A 80 40.47 -17.17 -25.03
CA ALA A 80 41.16 -17.82 -26.15
C ALA A 80 42.60 -18.09 -25.68
N PRO A 81 43.40 -19.00 -26.27
CA PRO A 81 43.06 -20.13 -27.14
C PRO A 81 43.65 -21.47 -26.61
N GLU A 82 43.03 -22.61 -26.91
CA GLU A 82 43.75 -23.90 -26.87
C GLU A 82 43.68 -24.59 -28.23
N VAL A 83 44.88 -24.79 -28.79
CA VAL A 83 45.19 -25.46 -30.05
C VAL A 83 45.11 -26.98 -29.82
N GLN A 84 44.28 -27.67 -30.60
CA GLN A 84 44.41 -29.11 -30.84
C GLN A 84 44.38 -29.37 -32.35
N ALA A 85 45.53 -29.75 -32.90
CA ALA A 85 45.71 -30.52 -34.13
C ALA A 85 47.03 -31.29 -34.00
#